data_AF-Q65GH6-F1
#
_entry.id   AF-Q65GH6-F1
#
_cell.length_a   1.000
_cell.length_b   1.000
_cell.length_c   1.000
_cell.angle_alpha   90.00
_cell.angle_beta   90.00
_cell.angle_gamma   90.00
#
_symmetry.space_group_name_H-M   'P 1'
#
loop_
_entity.id
_entity.type
_entity.pdbx_description
1 polymer ?
#
loop_
_entity_poly.entity_id
_entity_poly.type
_entity_poly.pdbx_seq_one_letter_code
_entity_poly.pdbx_strand_id
1 'polypeptide(L)'
;MARPRDPRRDEAFRLWKESSGTKKLKDIADELGVSSSTVRKWKAIDKWEDKIKGSAPKSNGSAPFRPSAPIGNKNAKGNKGGNAPPGNENAKGNAAPKGNKNSARTGEYETIMWDFLNEDERQLFGEI
;
A
#
# COMPACT_ATOMS: atom_id res chain seq x y z
N MET A 1 28.41 -3.59 -2.63
CA MET A 1 28.81 -2.43 -1.79
C MET A 1 28.03 -1.21 -2.23
N ALA A 2 27.57 -0.37 -1.31
CA ALA A 2 26.92 0.89 -1.65
C ALA A 2 27.94 1.82 -2.33
N ARG A 3 27.56 2.49 -3.43
CA ARG A 3 28.45 3.46 -4.09
C ARG A 3 28.66 4.66 -3.18
N PRO A 4 29.90 5.20 -3.07
CA PRO A 4 30.14 6.42 -2.32
C PRO A 4 29.33 7.57 -2.93
N ARG A 5 28.94 8.52 -2.07
CA ARG A 5 28.18 9.69 -2.47
C ARG A 5 29.07 10.64 -3.27
N ASP A 6 28.55 11.17 -4.38
CA ASP A 6 29.28 12.15 -5.20
C ASP A 6 29.37 13.50 -4.45
N PRO A 7 30.55 14.08 -4.25
CA PRO A 7 30.72 15.35 -3.54
C PRO A 7 29.95 16.52 -4.18
N ARG A 8 29.77 16.51 -5.51
CA ARG A 8 29.03 17.55 -6.26
C ARG A 8 27.56 17.61 -5.87
N ARG A 9 27.02 16.53 -5.31
CA ARG A 9 25.64 16.46 -4.83
C ARG A 9 25.40 17.39 -3.65
N ASP A 10 26.38 17.50 -2.76
CA ASP A 10 26.25 18.30 -1.55
C ASP A 10 26.53 19.79 -1.86
N GLU A 11 27.43 20.07 -2.81
CA GLU A 11 27.61 21.42 -3.38
C GLU A 11 26.34 21.93 -4.07
N ALA A 12 25.70 21.09 -4.89
CA ALA A 12 24.43 21.41 -5.55
C ALA A 12 23.33 21.74 -4.54
N PHE A 13 23.27 21.00 -3.42
CA PHE A 13 22.31 21.28 -2.35
C PHE A 13 22.60 22.61 -1.66
N ARG A 14 23.88 22.95 -1.45
CA ARG A 14 24.29 24.21 -0.83
C ARG A 14 23.85 25.41 -1.67
N LEU A 15 24.15 25.40 -2.98
CA LEU A 15 23.73 26.45 -3.91
C LEU A 15 22.21 26.63 -3.95
N TRP A 16 21.48 25.52 -3.95
CA TRP A 16 20.01 25.54 -3.95
C TRP A 16 19.44 26.08 -2.62
N LYS A 17 20.06 25.72 -1.48
CA LYS A 17 19.68 26.19 -0.14
C LYS A 17 19.97 27.67 0.07
N GLU A 18 21.14 28.16 -0.34
CA GLU A 18 21.49 29.59 -0.31
C GLU A 18 20.48 30.43 -1.09
N SER A 19 20.00 29.89 -2.21
CA SER A 19 18.99 30.53 -3.04
C SER A 19 17.56 30.40 -2.49
N SER A 20 17.36 29.79 -1.32
CA SER A 20 16.03 29.47 -0.74
C SER A 20 15.09 28.75 -1.73
N GLY A 21 15.66 27.97 -2.64
CA GLY A 21 14.92 27.25 -3.68
C GLY A 21 14.45 28.07 -4.89
N THR A 22 14.89 29.32 -5.04
CA THR A 22 14.55 30.18 -6.20
C THR A 22 15.42 29.91 -7.44
N LYS A 23 16.68 29.51 -7.25
CA LYS A 23 17.64 29.24 -8.35
C LYS A 23 17.21 28.02 -9.17
N LYS A 24 17.28 28.15 -10.51
CA LYS A 24 16.87 27.08 -11.42
C LYS A 24 17.87 25.93 -11.33
N LEU A 25 17.35 24.70 -11.41
CA LEU A 25 18.19 23.49 -11.40
C LEU A 25 19.09 23.37 -12.62
N LYS A 26 18.75 24.04 -13.73
CA LYS A 26 19.59 24.10 -14.93
C LYS A 26 20.87 24.89 -14.65
N ASP A 27 20.74 26.10 -14.13
CA ASP A 27 21.86 26.98 -13.81
C ASP A 27 22.84 26.34 -12.80
N ILE A 28 22.33 25.60 -11.80
CA ILE A 28 23.16 24.84 -10.85
C ILE A 28 23.88 23.67 -11.54
N ALA A 29 23.23 23.04 -12.52
CA ALA A 29 23.81 21.94 -13.27
C ALA A 29 24.93 22.43 -14.20
N ASP A 30 24.73 23.58 -14.84
CA ASP A 30 25.72 24.23 -15.70
C ASP A 30 26.95 24.69 -14.88
N GLU A 31 26.75 25.25 -13.68
CA GLU A 31 27.82 25.66 -12.76
C GLU A 31 28.68 24.48 -12.27
N LEU A 32 28.07 23.30 -12.08
CA LEU A 32 28.75 22.08 -11.62
C LEU A 32 29.23 21.16 -12.76
N GLY A 33 28.94 21.51 -14.01
CA GLY A 33 29.23 20.67 -15.18
C GLY A 33 28.52 19.31 -15.17
N VAL A 34 27.32 19.24 -14.56
CA VAL A 34 26.52 18.01 -14.46
C VAL A 34 25.24 18.16 -15.30
N SER A 35 24.64 17.06 -15.73
CA SER A 35 23.33 17.14 -16.39
C SER A 35 22.25 17.64 -15.43
N SER A 36 21.33 18.47 -15.95
CA SER A 36 20.16 18.94 -15.18
C SER A 36 19.27 17.79 -14.66
N SER A 37 19.25 16.65 -15.37
CA SER A 37 18.53 15.44 -14.94
C SER A 37 19.10 14.84 -13.65
N THR A 38 20.43 14.88 -13.49
CA THR A 38 21.13 14.39 -12.30
C THR A 38 20.81 15.25 -11.08
N VAL A 39 20.87 16.58 -11.23
CA VAL A 39 20.50 17.53 -10.16
C VAL A 39 19.04 17.35 -9.75
N ARG A 40 18.13 17.15 -10.72
CA ARG A 40 16.71 16.85 -10.46
C ARG A 40 16.53 15.56 -9.67
N LYS A 41 17.28 14.51 -10.02
CA LYS A 41 17.27 13.23 -9.31
C LYS A 41 17.78 13.38 -7.87
N TRP A 42 18.87 14.11 -7.66
CA TRP A 42 19.39 14.39 -6.32
C TRP A 42 18.39 15.16 -5.46
N LYS A 43 17.77 16.21 -6.02
CA LYS A 43 16.73 17.00 -5.36
C LYS A 43 15.57 16.13 -4.85
N ALA A 44 15.13 15.17 -5.67
CA ALA A 44 14.07 14.24 -5.32
C ALA A 44 14.50 13.22 -4.25
N ILE A 45 15.66 12.59 -4.40
CA ILE A 45 16.14 11.56 -3.45
C ILE A 45 16.39 12.16 -2.06
N ASP A 46 17.02 13.32 -1.99
CA ASP A 46 17.34 13.98 -0.72
C ASP A 46 16.20 14.86 -0.19
N LYS A 47 15.07 14.91 -0.91
CA LYS A 47 13.88 15.68 -0.56
C LYS A 47 14.22 17.12 -0.15
N TRP A 48 14.98 17.82 -0.99
CA TRP A 48 15.53 19.14 -0.64
C TRP A 48 14.44 20.14 -0.21
N GLU A 49 13.25 20.07 -0.82
CA GLU A 49 12.12 20.93 -0.45
C GLU A 49 11.61 20.73 0.96
N ASP A 50 11.65 19.49 1.48
CA ASP A 50 11.19 19.17 2.84
C ASP A 50 12.24 19.59 3.89
N LYS A 51 13.51 19.76 3.47
CA LYS A 51 14.56 20.31 4.34
C LYS A 51 14.49 21.83 4.51
N ILE A 52 13.88 22.55 3.54
CA ILE A 52 13.70 24.01 3.62
C ILE A 52 12.32 24.37 4.17
N LYS A 53 11.27 23.74 3.66
CA LYS A 53 9.92 23.91 4.21
C LYS A 53 9.84 22.97 5.40
N GLY A 54 10.12 23.50 6.60
CA GLY A 54 10.03 22.75 7.86
C GLY A 54 8.77 21.88 7.92
N SER A 55 8.86 20.77 8.65
CA SER A 55 7.96 19.59 8.73
C SER A 55 6.46 19.88 8.94
N ALA A 56 5.85 20.71 8.10
CA ALA A 56 4.43 20.83 7.94
C ALA A 56 4.01 19.73 6.95
N PRO A 57 3.11 18.82 7.33
CA PRO A 57 2.61 17.82 6.41
C PRO A 57 1.98 18.56 5.22
N LYS A 58 2.58 18.44 4.03
CA LYS A 58 1.95 18.89 2.80
C LYS A 58 0.71 18.01 2.63
N SER A 59 -0.47 18.56 2.84
CA SER A 59 -1.77 17.90 2.69
C SER A 59 -2.12 17.51 1.24
N ASN A 60 -1.12 17.48 0.35
CA ASN A 60 -1.27 17.22 -1.08
C ASN A 60 -1.31 15.72 -1.38
N GLY A 61 -2.00 14.94 -0.55
CA GLY A 61 -2.55 13.66 -0.97
C GLY A 61 -3.82 13.94 -1.76
N SER A 62 -4.00 13.30 -2.92
CA SER A 62 -5.18 13.50 -3.79
C SER A 62 -6.53 13.08 -3.17
N ALA A 63 -6.54 12.65 -1.91
CA ALA A 63 -7.71 12.54 -1.08
C ALA A 63 -7.27 12.79 0.36
N PRO A 64 -8.02 13.55 1.19
CA PRO A 64 -7.86 13.39 2.62
C PRO A 64 -8.11 11.90 2.89
N PHE A 65 -7.24 11.23 3.64
CA PHE A 65 -7.64 10.02 4.36
C PHE A 65 -8.90 10.43 5.10
N ARG A 66 -10.08 10.14 4.55
CA ARG A 66 -11.32 10.27 5.27
C ARG A 66 -11.15 9.24 6.37
N PRO A 67 -10.92 9.66 7.63
CA PRO A 67 -10.97 8.70 8.69
C PRO A 67 -12.34 8.03 8.53
N SER A 68 -12.40 6.71 8.65
CA SER A 68 -13.68 6.06 8.90
C SER A 68 -14.43 6.83 9.99
N ALA A 69 -15.76 6.66 10.03
CA ALA A 69 -16.64 7.16 11.09
C ALA A 69 -15.85 7.51 12.38
N PRO A 70 -15.80 8.81 12.78
CA PRO A 70 -14.99 9.26 13.91
C PRO A 70 -15.12 8.32 15.12
N ILE A 71 -14.04 8.11 15.87
CA ILE A 71 -14.10 7.34 17.13
C ILE A 71 -15.21 7.95 18.00
N GLY A 72 -16.22 7.14 18.35
CA GLY A 72 -17.42 7.60 19.07
C GLY A 72 -18.61 8.02 18.19
N ASN A 73 -18.56 7.82 16.87
CA ASN A 73 -19.70 8.06 15.98
C ASN A 73 -20.92 7.21 16.38
N LYS A 74 -22.02 7.88 16.74
CA LYS A 74 -23.28 7.26 17.16
C LYS A 74 -24.11 6.71 15.99
N ASN A 75 -23.75 7.03 14.74
CA ASN A 75 -24.50 6.60 13.54
C ASN A 75 -24.48 5.08 13.31
N ALA A 76 -23.55 4.35 13.96
CA ALA A 76 -23.49 2.89 13.94
C ALA A 76 -23.93 2.26 15.27
N LYS A 77 -24.35 3.05 16.27
CA LYS A 77 -24.75 2.55 17.59
C LYS A 77 -26.07 1.76 17.45
N GLY A 78 -25.99 0.44 17.57
CA GLY A 78 -27.14 -0.46 17.42
C GLY A 78 -27.25 -1.13 16.04
N ASN A 79 -26.40 -0.76 15.08
CA ASN A 79 -26.30 -1.50 13.83
C ASN A 79 -25.36 -2.69 14.06
N LYS A 80 -25.89 -3.91 14.10
CA LYS A 80 -25.11 -5.11 14.45
C LYS A 80 -24.01 -5.46 13.45
N GLY A 81 -23.93 -4.74 12.32
CA GLY A 81 -23.16 -5.15 11.16
C GLY A 81 -23.80 -6.40 10.59
N GLY A 82 -24.38 -6.31 9.40
CA GLY A 82 -25.09 -7.47 8.86
C GLY A 82 -26.00 -7.10 7.71
N ASN A 83 -25.85 -7.93 6.68
CA ASN A 83 -26.58 -8.07 5.44
C ASN A 83 -26.90 -6.79 4.66
N ALA A 84 -26.75 -6.92 3.35
CA ALA A 84 -27.24 -5.96 2.41
C ALA A 84 -28.71 -5.60 2.69
N PRO A 85 -29.12 -4.34 2.48
CA PRO A 85 -30.50 -3.93 2.66
C PRO A 85 -31.44 -4.84 1.84
N PRO A 86 -32.65 -5.14 2.35
CA PRO A 86 -33.63 -5.96 1.63
C PRO A 86 -33.90 -5.33 0.25
N GLY A 87 -33.81 -6.15 -0.81
CA GLY A 87 -33.93 -5.68 -2.19
C GLY A 87 -32.61 -5.29 -2.87
N ASN A 88 -31.45 -5.43 -2.21
CA ASN A 88 -30.16 -5.20 -2.87
C ASN A 88 -29.88 -6.27 -3.94
N GLU A 89 -29.82 -5.85 -5.20
CA GLU A 89 -29.51 -6.73 -6.35
C GLU A 89 -28.01 -6.84 -6.67
N ASN A 90 -27.11 -6.14 -5.96
CA ASN A 90 -25.67 -6.12 -6.27
C ASN A 90 -24.99 -7.52 -6.21
N ALA A 91 -25.57 -8.46 -5.46
CA ALA A 91 -25.08 -9.85 -5.37
C ALA A 91 -25.76 -10.81 -6.36
N LYS A 92 -26.78 -10.36 -7.11
CA LYS A 92 -27.52 -11.18 -8.06
C LYS A 92 -26.60 -11.60 -9.22
N GLY A 93 -26.31 -12.90 -9.31
CA GLY A 93 -25.39 -13.45 -10.32
C GLY A 93 -23.91 -13.50 -9.93
N ASN A 94 -23.52 -12.88 -8.80
CA ASN A 94 -22.14 -12.87 -8.30
C ASN A 94 -21.94 -13.83 -7.11
N ALA A 95 -22.94 -14.65 -6.80
CA ALA A 95 -22.80 -15.68 -5.77
C ALA A 95 -21.87 -16.79 -6.25
N ALA A 96 -21.07 -17.31 -5.32
CA ALA A 96 -20.36 -18.55 -5.51
C ALA A 96 -21.31 -19.64 -6.07
N PRO A 97 -20.89 -20.40 -7.09
CA PRO A 97 -21.66 -21.56 -7.55
C PRO A 97 -22.00 -22.47 -6.37
N LYS A 98 -23.22 -23.04 -6.38
CA LYS A 98 -23.66 -23.95 -5.32
C LYS A 98 -22.70 -25.14 -5.28
N GLY A 99 -22.08 -25.39 -4.12
CA GLY A 99 -21.07 -26.44 -3.95
C GLY A 99 -19.64 -26.02 -4.24
N ASN A 100 -19.34 -24.71 -4.37
CA ASN A 100 -17.94 -24.25 -4.40
C ASN A 100 -17.22 -24.66 -3.09
N LYS A 101 -15.97 -25.14 -3.23
CA LYS A 101 -15.07 -25.50 -2.12
C LYS A 101 -13.97 -24.47 -1.88
N ASN A 102 -14.04 -23.29 -2.50
CA ASN A 102 -13.01 -22.25 -2.37
C ASN A 102 -12.88 -21.72 -0.92
N SER A 103 -13.90 -21.89 -0.08
CA SER A 103 -13.86 -21.53 1.34
C SER A 103 -13.36 -22.64 2.27
N ALA A 104 -13.23 -23.87 1.78
CA ALA A 104 -12.70 -24.97 2.59
C ALA A 104 -11.21 -24.73 2.83
N ARG A 105 -10.82 -24.59 4.10
CA ARG A 105 -9.41 -24.35 4.50
C ARG A 105 -8.75 -25.62 5.02
N THR A 106 -9.49 -26.39 5.79
CA THR A 106 -9.11 -27.71 6.29
C THR A 106 -10.22 -28.70 5.91
N GLY A 107 -9.84 -29.90 5.46
CA GLY A 107 -10.78 -30.94 5.05
C GLY A 107 -11.45 -31.68 6.22
N GLU A 108 -11.23 -31.22 7.45
CA GLU A 108 -11.59 -31.88 8.71
C GLU A 108 -13.10 -32.12 8.90
N TYR A 109 -13.94 -31.40 8.15
CA TYR A 109 -15.40 -31.55 8.17
C TYR A 109 -15.97 -31.94 6.79
N GLU A 110 -15.13 -32.37 5.84
CA GLU A 110 -15.65 -32.90 4.57
C GLU A 110 -16.25 -34.29 4.78
N THR A 111 -17.45 -34.51 4.24
CA THR A 111 -18.03 -35.85 4.13
C THR A 111 -17.37 -36.57 2.96
N ILE A 112 -16.40 -37.43 3.27
CA ILE A 112 -15.71 -38.26 2.28
C ILE A 112 -16.37 -39.65 2.28
N MET A 113 -16.74 -40.16 1.11
CA MET A 113 -17.28 -41.52 1.00
C MET A 113 -16.13 -42.53 1.11
N TRP A 114 -16.31 -43.57 1.91
CA TRP A 114 -15.29 -44.59 2.20
C TRP A 114 -14.69 -45.24 0.94
N ASP A 115 -15.52 -45.42 -0.10
CA ASP A 115 -15.15 -46.05 -1.37
C ASP A 115 -14.17 -45.21 -2.21
N PHE A 116 -14.06 -43.90 -1.93
CA PHE A 116 -13.13 -43.00 -2.62
C PHE A 116 -11.83 -42.74 -1.85
N LEU A 117 -11.67 -43.32 -0.66
CA LEU A 117 -10.42 -43.25 0.11
C LEU A 117 -9.41 -44.25 -0.46
N ASN A 118 -8.14 -43.88 -0.45
CA ASN A 118 -7.05 -44.82 -0.73
C ASN A 118 -6.78 -45.73 0.49
N GLU A 119 -6.06 -46.84 0.29
CA GLU A 119 -5.77 -47.81 1.37
C GLU A 119 -5.10 -47.13 2.58
N ASP A 120 -4.11 -46.26 2.32
CA ASP A 120 -3.39 -45.50 3.33
C ASP A 120 -4.31 -44.53 4.10
N GLU A 121 -5.28 -43.91 3.42
CA GLU A 121 -6.23 -42.98 4.02
C GLU A 121 -7.27 -43.72 4.86
N ARG A 122 -7.73 -44.90 4.39
CA ARG A 122 -8.62 -45.79 5.17
C ARG A 122 -7.99 -46.22 6.49
N GLN A 123 -6.69 -46.53 6.47
CA GLN A 123 -5.96 -46.94 7.67
C GLN A 123 -5.92 -45.83 8.73
N LEU A 124 -5.74 -44.57 8.30
CA LEU A 124 -5.74 -43.40 9.18
C LEU A 124 -7.07 -43.21 9.95
N PHE A 125 -8.20 -43.56 9.33
CA PHE A 125 -9.52 -43.50 9.97
C PHE A 125 -9.85 -44.74 10.80
N GLY A 126 -9.19 -45.88 10.55
CA GLY A 126 -9.40 -47.13 11.29
C GLY A 126 -8.62 -47.24 12.60
N GLU A 127 -7.65 -46.36 12.84
CA GLU A 127 -6.81 -46.31 14.05
C GLU A 127 -7.32 -45.32 15.14
N ILE A 128 -8.52 -44.75 14.97
CA ILE A 128 -9.24 -43.94 15.97
C ILE A 128 -10.15 -44.84 16.81
#